data_AF-A0A534ZP82-F1
#
_entry.id   AF-A0A534ZP82-F1
#
_cell.length_a   1.000
_cell.length_b   1.000
_cell.length_c   1.000
_cell.angle_alpha   90.00
_cell.angle_beta   90.00
_cell.angle_gamma   90.00
#
_symmetry.space_group_name_H-M   'P 1'
#
loop_
_entity.id
_entity.type
_entity.pdbx_description
1 polymer ?
#
loop_
_entity_poly.entity_id
_entity_poly.type
_entity_poly.pdbx_seq_one_letter_code
_entity_poly.pdbx_strand_id
1 'polypeptide(L)'
;MQALEAIKLILGQGTPLIGRMMHFETLSGEVRMLRLRRDPKCAVCGERPTVTKLIDYEMFCGLGGDDGNGAGPDGGHRPEPEPPRPSAA
;
A
#
# COMPACT_ATOMS: atom_id res chain seq x y z
N MET A 1 -10.67 -6.46 11.49
CA MET A 1 -11.08 -5.09 11.89
C MET A 1 -11.70 -4.28 10.75
N GLN A 2 -11.17 -4.33 9.52
CA GLN A 2 -11.70 -3.55 8.39
C GLN A 2 -13.20 -3.75 8.11
N ALA A 3 -13.70 -4.99 8.14
CA ALA A 3 -15.13 -5.28 7.94
C ALA A 3 -16.03 -4.58 8.98
N LEU A 4 -15.58 -4.48 10.23
CA LEU A 4 -16.33 -3.79 11.29
C LEU A 4 -16.38 -2.27 11.03
N GLU A 5 -15.33 -1.67 10.49
CA GLU A 5 -15.37 -0.26 10.07
C GLU A 5 -16.37 -0.04 8.93
N ALA A 6 -16.41 -0.95 7.95
CA ALA A 6 -17.40 -0.88 6.88
C ALA A 6 -18.83 -0.96 7.42
N ILE A 7 -19.11 -1.89 8.35
CA ILE A 7 -20.41 -2.01 9.00
C ILE A 7 -20.79 -0.72 9.74
N LYS A 8 -19.87 -0.12 10.51
CA LYS A 8 -20.12 1.15 11.21
C LYS A 8 -20.50 2.27 10.25
N LEU A 9 -19.80 2.37 9.11
CA LEU A 9 -20.09 3.36 8.08
C LEU A 9 -21.44 3.12 7.41
N ILE A 10 -21.76 1.87 7.06
CA ILE A 10 -23.04 1.50 6.42
C ILE A 10 -24.22 1.82 7.34
N LEU A 11 -24.10 1.51 8.64
CA LEU A 11 -25.15 1.74 9.61
C LEU A 11 -25.22 3.18 10.13
N GLY A 12 -24.21 4.01 9.85
CA GLY A 12 -24.07 5.34 10.43
C GLY A 12 -23.96 5.31 11.96
N GLN A 13 -23.45 4.22 12.54
CA GLN A 13 -23.48 3.94 13.97
C GLN A 13 -22.07 3.73 14.55
N GLY A 14 -21.89 4.11 15.82
CA GLY A 14 -20.63 4.02 16.53
C GLY A 14 -19.61 5.08 16.12
N THR A 15 -18.36 4.92 16.56
CA THR A 15 -17.28 5.87 16.28
C THR A 15 -16.30 5.28 15.26
N PRO A 16 -16.30 5.71 13.99
CA PRO A 16 -15.41 5.16 12.97
C PRO A 16 -13.95 5.58 13.21
N LEU A 17 -13.02 4.86 12.59
CA LEU A 17 -11.59 5.16 12.65
C LEU A 17 -11.15 6.30 11.69
N ILE A 18 -12.06 7.13 11.20
CA ILE A 18 -11.72 8.28 10.34
C ILE A 18 -10.67 9.16 11.04
N GLY A 19 -9.59 9.50 10.33
CA GLY A 19 -8.46 10.28 10.84
C GLY A 19 -7.56 9.53 11.84
N ARG A 20 -7.76 8.21 12.01
CA ARG A 20 -6.95 7.36 12.90
C ARG A 20 -6.51 6.09 12.18
N MET A 21 -5.36 5.57 12.58
CA MET A 21 -4.85 4.28 12.13
C MET A 21 -4.71 3.37 13.35
N MET A 22 -5.32 2.19 13.25
CA MET A 22 -5.14 1.12 14.23
C MET A 22 -3.94 0.28 13.82
N HIS A 23 -2.95 0.17 14.69
CA HIS A 23 -1.82 -0.73 14.54
C HIS A 23 -1.95 -1.84 15.59
N PHE A 24 -2.17 -3.06 15.11
CA PHE A 24 -2.22 -4.24 15.97
C PHE A 24 -0.88 -4.94 15.91
N GLU A 25 -0.16 -4.92 17.03
CA GLU A 25 1.06 -5.69 17.20
C GLU A 25 0.67 -7.08 17.71
N THR A 26 1.04 -8.11 16.95
CA THR A 26 0.50 -9.47 17.11
C THR A 26 1.18 -10.28 18.21
N LEU A 27 2.46 -10.04 18.51
CA LEU A 27 3.23 -10.83 19.48
C LEU A 27 2.89 -10.48 20.93
N SER A 28 2.77 -9.19 21.21
CA SER A 28 2.37 -8.59 22.48
C SER A 28 0.86 -8.43 22.63
N GLY A 29 0.12 -8.49 21.52
CA GLY A 29 -1.32 -8.24 21.49
C GLY A 29 -1.70 -6.77 21.67
N GLU A 30 -0.74 -5.85 21.56
CA GLU A 30 -0.96 -4.43 21.78
C GLU A 30 -1.73 -3.79 20.60
N VAL A 31 -2.73 -2.96 20.92
CA VAL A 31 -3.42 -2.12 19.95
C VAL A 31 -3.04 -0.66 20.16
N ARG A 32 -2.35 -0.08 19.18
CA ARG A 32 -1.99 1.34 19.17
C ARG A 32 -2.90 2.12 18.22
N MET A 33 -3.35 3.28 18.66
CA MET A 33 -4.13 4.21 17.86
C MET A 33 -3.29 5.43 17.49
N LEU A 34 -2.94 5.54 16.21
CA LEU A 34 -2.19 6.67 15.65
C LEU A 34 -3.18 7.70 15.10
N ARG A 35 -2.93 9.00 15.33
CA ARG A 35 -3.71 10.08 14.70
C ARG A 35 -3.06 10.47 13.39
N LEU A 36 -3.81 10.36 12.29
CA LEU A 36 -3.36 10.76 10.95
C LEU A 36 -3.93 12.13 10.61
N ARG A 37 -3.05 13.04 10.17
CA ARG A 37 -3.43 14.38 9.71
C ARG A 37 -3.23 14.45 8.20
N ARG A 38 -4.16 15.13 7.51
CA ARG A 38 -3.97 15.46 6.09
C ARG A 38 -2.73 16.34 5.95
N ASP A 39 -1.90 16.01 4.97
CA ASP A 39 -0.80 16.87 4.54
C ASP A 39 -1.32 17.88 3.50
N PRO A 40 -1.29 19.20 3.77
CA PRO A 40 -1.69 20.22 2.80
C PRO A 40 -0.87 20.18 1.49
N LYS A 41 0.35 19.63 1.55
CA LYS A 41 1.26 19.49 0.40
C LYS A 41 1.17 18.11 -0.28
N CYS A 42 0.21 17.26 0.09
CA CYS A 42 0.04 15.95 -0.51
C CYS A 42 -0.16 16.06 -2.05
N ALA A 43 0.64 15.33 -2.82
CA ALA A 43 0.57 15.35 -4.29
C ALA A 43 -0.77 14.83 -4.85
N VAL A 44 -1.54 14.09 -4.05
CA VAL A 44 -2.82 13.47 -4.45
C VAL A 44 -4.01 14.28 -3.95
N CYS A 45 -4.03 14.64 -2.66
CA CYS A 45 -5.18 15.28 -2.02
C CYS A 45 -4.84 16.59 -1.31
N GLY A 46 -3.68 17.21 -1.58
CA GLY A 46 -3.30 18.52 -1.04
C GLY A 46 -4.10 19.68 -1.66
N GLU A 47 -3.72 20.91 -1.32
CA GLU A 47 -4.37 22.12 -1.88
C GLU A 47 -4.04 22.33 -3.37
N ARG A 48 -2.89 21.81 -3.82
CA ARG A 48 -2.44 21.85 -5.21
C ARG A 48 -2.01 20.45 -5.66
N PRO A 49 -2.96 19.54 -5.97
CA PRO A 49 -2.65 18.19 -6.42
C PRO A 49 -1.85 18.20 -7.73
N THR A 50 -0.83 17.36 -7.81
CA THR A 50 -0.01 17.17 -9.03
C THR A 50 -0.25 15.81 -9.67
N VAL A 51 -0.67 14.81 -8.89
CA VAL A 51 -1.10 13.50 -9.38
C VAL A 51 -2.57 13.58 -9.77
N THR A 52 -2.84 13.68 -11.08
CA THR A 52 -4.19 13.90 -11.63
C THR A 52 -4.64 12.80 -12.59
N LYS A 53 -3.77 11.83 -12.88
CA LYS A 53 -4.03 10.70 -13.76
C LYS A 53 -3.49 9.43 -13.11
N LEU A 54 -4.07 8.30 -13.49
CA LEU A 54 -3.63 6.99 -13.03
C LEU A 54 -2.29 6.63 -13.68
N ILE A 55 -1.47 5.92 -12.92
CA ILE A 55 -0.34 5.15 -13.46
C ILE A 55 -0.86 3.82 -14.02
N ASP A 56 -0.07 3.19 -14.89
CA ASP A 56 -0.39 1.87 -15.41
C ASP A 56 -0.46 0.85 -14.26
N TYR A 57 -1.63 0.23 -14.12
CA TYR A 57 -1.93 -0.69 -13.02
C TYR A 57 -1.15 -2.00 -13.14
N GLU A 58 -0.95 -2.51 -14.36
CA GLU A 58 -0.23 -3.77 -14.57
C GLU A 58 1.26 -3.59 -14.27
N MET A 59 1.82 -2.46 -14.69
CA MET A 59 3.19 -2.07 -14.34
C MET A 59 3.36 -1.87 -12.83
N PHE A 60 2.40 -1.20 -12.17
CA PHE A 60 2.46 -0.96 -10.74
C PHE A 60 2.31 -2.24 -9.90
N CYS A 61 1.41 -3.14 -10.31
CA CYS A 61 1.16 -4.40 -9.63
C CYS A 61 2.18 -5.50 -9.99
N GLY A 62 3.12 -5.22 -10.91
CA GLY A 62 4.10 -6.21 -11.37
C GLY A 62 3.45 -7.37 -12.13
N LEU A 63 2.29 -7.13 -12.76
CA LEU A 63 1.52 -8.14 -13.50
C LEU A 63 1.91 -8.20 -14.99
N GLY A 64 2.89 -7.41 -15.43
CA GLY A 64 3.47 -7.52 -16.77
C GLY A 64 4.30 -8.79 -16.91
N GLY A 65 3.64 -9.92 -17.15
CA GLY A 65 4.23 -11.20 -17.47
C GLY A 65 3.90 -11.61 -18.90
N ASP A 66 4.95 -11.87 -19.67
CA ASP A 66 5.05 -12.38 -21.05
C ASP A 66 3.78 -13.03 -21.63
N ASP A 67 3.01 -12.25 -22.39
CA ASP A 67 2.02 -12.72 -23.35
C ASP A 67 2.68 -13.20 -24.65
N GLY A 68 3.73 -14.05 -24.56
CA GLY A 68 4.22 -14.94 -25.63
C GLY A 68 4.51 -14.35 -27.03
N ASN A 69 4.48 -13.02 -27.20
CA ASN A 69 4.67 -12.33 -28.47
C ASN A 69 5.51 -11.08 -28.23
N GLY A 70 6.82 -11.29 -28.10
CA GLY A 70 7.77 -10.23 -27.81
C GLY A 70 7.82 -9.15 -28.90
N ALA A 71 7.74 -7.89 -28.49
CA ALA A 71 8.34 -6.76 -29.18
C ALA A 71 8.38 -5.49 -28.29
N GLY A 72 9.43 -5.34 -27.47
CA GLY A 72 9.79 -4.08 -26.83
C GLY A 72 11.28 -4.08 -26.44
N PRO A 73 12.06 -2.99 -26.61
CA PRO A 73 13.53 -3.10 -26.69
C PRO A 73 14.28 -3.23 -25.36
N ASP A 74 13.65 -3.00 -24.20
CA ASP A 74 14.40 -2.85 -22.94
C ASP A 74 13.88 -3.79 -21.84
N GLY A 75 14.01 -5.10 -22.08
CA GLY A 75 13.73 -6.19 -21.12
C GLY A 75 14.82 -6.35 -20.07
N GLY A 76 15.06 -5.32 -19.26
CA GLY A 76 16.04 -5.36 -18.17
C GLY A 76 15.55 -6.16 -16.96
N HIS A 77 15.84 -7.46 -16.91
CA HIS A 77 15.75 -8.25 -15.69
C HIS A 77 16.72 -7.67 -14.64
N ARG A 78 16.19 -7.09 -13.54
CA ARG A 78 17.02 -6.77 -12.37
C ARG A 78 17.19 -8.08 -11.60
N PRO A 79 18.40 -8.69 -11.56
CA PRO A 79 18.59 -9.90 -10.78
C PRO A 79 18.31 -9.60 -9.31
N GLU A 80 17.53 -10.49 -8.70
CA GLU A 80 17.22 -10.47 -7.27
C GLU A 80 18.54 -10.62 -6.48
N PRO A 81 18.79 -9.82 -5.42
CA PRO A 81 19.98 -10.00 -4.61
C PRO A 81 19.95 -11.36 -3.89
N GLU A 82 20.97 -12.19 -4.11
CA GLU A 82 21.13 -13.50 -3.49
C GLU A 82 21.15 -13.34 -1.95
N PRO A 83 20.35 -14.11 -1.19
CA PRO A 83 20.34 -14.01 0.26
C PRO A 83 21.72 -14.38 0.84
N PRO A 84 22.18 -13.73 1.94
CA PRO A 84 23.47 -14.05 2.53
C PRO A 84 23.49 -15.51 2.97
N ARG A 85 24.51 -16.26 2.52
CA ARG A 85 24.71 -17.65 2.93
C ARG A 85 24.87 -17.70 4.46
N PRO A 86 24.19 -18.62 5.15
CA PRO A 86 24.39 -18.77 6.58
C PRO A 86 25.86 -19.11 6.83
N SER A 87 26.51 -18.39 7.74
CA SER A 87 27.83 -18.75 8.23
C SER A 87 27.71 -20.13 8.87
N ALA A 88 28.46 -21.10 8.36
CA ALA A 88 28.68 -22.35 9.09
C ALA A 88 29.26 -21.98 10.46
N ALA A 89 28.65 -22.53 11.51
CA ALA A 89 29.18 -22.51 12.87
C ALA A 89 30.37 -23.47 13.00
#